data_AF-A0AB36IS61-F1
#
_entry.id   AF-A0AB36IS61-F1
#
_cell.length_a   1.000
_cell.length_b   1.000
_cell.length_c   1.000
_cell.angle_alpha   90.00
_cell.angle_beta   90.00
_cell.angle_gamma   90.00
#
_symmetry.space_group_name_H-M   'P 1'
#
loop_
_entity.id
_entity.type
_entity.pdbx_description
1 polymer ?
#
loop_
_entity_poly.entity_id
_entity_poly.type
_entity_poly.pdbx_seq_one_letter_code
_entity_poly.pdbx_strand_id
1 'polypeptide(L)'
;MGRHRLAKKRRKPSVVLAAVLAPAAAFFAVAADTDSFGPRAEAKPVISDAPPCCLQIVAAASHVSVGAGVRDVPAASRYHTRSRFLPVGVASERGLQVRTILTARAISAEFPQIHEIGGVRPDPLPWHPLGLALDVMIPDPQSAQGIALGNAIVAYVMQNANRFGIQDAIWRGVYYTPNGAQTSRLGHYDHVHVTTTGGGYPTGQESYLAD
;
A
#
# COMPACT_ATOMS: atom_id res chain seq x y z
N MET A 1 -32.06 -30.31 -51.51
CA MET A 1 -33.16 -29.31 -51.57
C MET A 1 -33.41 -28.76 -50.17
N GLY A 2 -32.69 -27.71 -49.76
CA GLY A 2 -32.84 -27.09 -48.44
C GLY A 2 -33.28 -25.64 -48.56
N ARG A 3 -34.58 -25.38 -48.38
CA ARG A 3 -35.18 -24.07 -48.11
C ARG A 3 -35.87 -24.26 -46.75
N HIS A 4 -35.80 -23.38 -45.76
CA HIS A 4 -36.28 -22.01 -45.79
C HIS A 4 -35.63 -21.16 -44.69
N ARG A 5 -35.33 -19.92 -45.07
CA ARG A 5 -34.97 -18.79 -44.22
C ARG A 5 -36.26 -18.16 -43.69
N LEU A 6 -36.33 -17.84 -42.40
CA LEU A 6 -37.33 -16.93 -41.85
C LEU A 6 -36.63 -15.79 -41.12
N ALA A 7 -36.83 -14.58 -41.65
CA ALA A 7 -36.48 -13.32 -41.01
C ALA A 7 -37.65 -12.87 -40.13
N LYS A 8 -37.39 -12.33 -38.94
CA LYS A 8 -38.41 -11.55 -38.21
C LYS A 8 -37.83 -10.38 -37.40
N LYS A 9 -38.12 -9.19 -37.95
CA LYS A 9 -38.37 -7.85 -37.39
C LYS A 9 -37.63 -7.37 -36.12
N ARG A 10 -36.86 -6.30 -36.36
CA ARG A 10 -36.46 -5.21 -35.47
C ARG A 10 -37.66 -4.29 -35.15
N ARG A 11 -37.83 -3.86 -33.89
CA ARG A 11 -38.59 -2.69 -33.37
C ARG A 11 -38.38 -2.64 -31.85
N LYS A 12 -38.14 -1.54 -31.11
CA LYS A 12 -37.75 -0.13 -31.25
C LYS A 12 -37.29 0.30 -29.82
N PRO A 13 -36.47 1.34 -29.65
CA PRO A 13 -36.04 1.81 -28.32
C PRO A 13 -37.14 2.63 -27.63
N SER A 14 -37.31 2.44 -26.33
CA SER A 14 -38.13 3.32 -25.48
C SER A 14 -37.23 4.35 -24.82
N VAL A 15 -37.55 5.61 -25.09
CA VAL A 15 -36.92 6.81 -24.55
C VAL A 15 -37.73 7.26 -23.32
N VAL A 16 -37.03 7.96 -22.41
CA VAL A 16 -37.53 8.95 -21.42
C VAL A 16 -38.08 8.39 -20.11
N LEU A 17 -37.35 8.60 -19.01
CA LEU A 17 -37.68 9.66 -18.04
C LEU A 17 -36.46 10.02 -17.20
N ALA A 18 -35.99 11.26 -17.36
CA ALA A 18 -35.03 11.89 -16.48
C ALA A 18 -35.75 12.32 -15.19
N ALA A 19 -35.23 11.93 -14.04
CA ALA A 19 -35.54 12.56 -12.76
C ALA A 19 -34.25 13.15 -12.20
N VAL A 20 -34.16 14.47 -12.27
CA VAL A 20 -33.11 15.30 -11.69
C VAL A 20 -33.36 15.40 -10.19
N LEU A 21 -32.40 14.96 -9.37
CA LEU A 21 -32.31 15.35 -7.96
C LEU A 21 -30.87 15.78 -7.68
N ALA A 22 -30.68 17.09 -7.68
CA ALA A 22 -29.46 17.78 -7.24
C ALA A 22 -29.64 18.24 -5.77
N PRO A 23 -28.55 18.60 -5.06
CA PRO A 23 -28.31 18.14 -3.70
C PRO A 23 -28.68 19.19 -2.62
N ALA A 24 -29.09 18.72 -1.44
CA ALA A 24 -29.13 19.55 -0.24
C ALA A 24 -27.79 19.42 0.49
N ALA A 25 -26.85 20.31 0.18
CA ALA A 25 -25.64 20.49 0.98
C ALA A 25 -26.00 21.38 2.18
N ALA A 26 -26.03 20.81 3.39
CA ALA A 26 -26.07 21.57 4.62
C ALA A 26 -24.65 22.02 4.95
N PHE A 27 -24.36 23.32 4.82
CA PHE A 27 -23.15 23.93 5.35
C PHE A 27 -23.31 24.12 6.86
N PHE A 28 -22.55 23.37 7.66
CA PHE A 28 -22.32 23.73 9.06
C PHE A 28 -21.20 24.78 9.10
N ALA A 29 -21.55 26.01 9.48
CA ALA A 29 -20.57 27.03 9.84
C ALA A 29 -20.08 26.74 11.26
N VAL A 30 -18.85 26.28 11.41
CA VAL A 30 -18.12 26.30 12.68
C VAL A 30 -17.40 27.63 12.76
N ALA A 31 -17.79 28.47 13.73
CA ALA A 31 -17.00 29.62 14.14
C ALA A 31 -15.80 29.10 14.94
N ALA A 32 -14.58 29.38 14.49
CA ALA A 32 -13.39 29.25 15.30
C ALA A 32 -13.12 30.62 15.94
N ASP A 33 -13.06 30.67 17.27
CA ASP A 33 -12.62 31.84 18.00
C ASP A 33 -11.17 32.17 17.61
N THR A 34 -10.96 33.36 17.05
CA THR A 34 -9.61 33.89 16.85
C THR A 34 -9.14 34.50 18.16
N ASP A 35 -8.46 33.71 18.99
CA ASP A 35 -7.67 34.28 20.07
C ASP A 35 -6.54 35.14 19.47
N SER A 36 -6.54 36.40 19.85
CA SER A 36 -5.52 37.37 19.46
C SER A 36 -4.20 36.99 20.10
N PHE A 37 -3.22 36.58 19.29
CA PHE A 37 -1.84 36.40 19.72
C PHE A 37 -1.26 37.77 20.12
N GLY A 38 -1.21 38.03 21.42
CA GLY A 38 -0.37 39.08 21.98
C GLY A 38 1.12 38.80 21.73
N PRO A 39 1.99 39.82 21.67
CA PRO A 39 3.40 39.64 21.35
C PRO A 39 4.09 38.81 22.43
N ARG A 40 4.65 37.68 22.01
CA ARG A 40 5.50 36.81 22.86
C ARG A 40 6.78 37.55 23.20
N ALA A 41 7.05 37.71 24.49
CA ALA A 41 8.33 38.22 24.98
C ALA A 41 9.48 37.34 24.46
N GLU A 42 10.47 38.00 23.88
CA GLU A 42 11.70 37.40 23.34
C GLU A 42 12.52 36.75 24.46
N ALA A 43 12.78 35.45 24.35
CA ALA A 43 13.63 34.75 25.31
C ALA A 43 15.10 34.91 24.91
N LYS A 44 15.90 35.52 25.78
CA LYS A 44 17.35 35.66 25.62
C LYS A 44 18.02 34.27 25.50
N PRO A 45 18.95 34.08 24.55
CA PRO A 45 19.66 32.81 24.43
C PRO A 45 20.69 32.72 25.56
N VAL A 46 20.61 31.64 26.34
CA VAL A 46 21.65 31.22 27.28
C VAL A 46 22.02 29.80 26.88
N ILE A 47 22.99 29.65 25.98
CA ILE A 47 23.89 28.48 25.86
C ILE A 47 24.96 28.88 24.82
N SER A 48 26.22 28.78 25.21
CA SER A 48 27.40 28.95 24.34
C SER A 48 27.61 27.71 23.47
N ASP A 49 28.09 27.95 22.25
CA ASP A 49 28.38 26.96 21.22
C ASP A 49 29.60 26.09 21.59
N ALA A 50 29.45 24.76 21.52
CA ALA A 50 30.54 23.79 21.69
C ALA A 50 30.35 22.61 20.70
N PRO A 51 31.43 22.10 20.07
CA PRO A 51 31.36 21.22 18.91
C PRO A 51 30.87 19.80 19.23
N PRO A 52 30.33 19.07 18.22
CA PRO A 52 29.56 17.86 18.44
C PRO A 52 30.46 16.64 18.47
N CYS A 53 30.84 16.19 19.65
CA CYS A 53 31.07 14.77 19.87
C CYS A 53 30.71 14.41 21.31
N CYS A 54 30.05 13.26 21.46
CA CYS A 54 29.55 12.70 22.72
C CYS A 54 28.22 13.33 23.20
N LEU A 55 27.10 12.87 22.63
CA LEU A 55 25.79 13.03 23.23
C LEU A 55 25.75 12.21 24.54
N GLN A 56 25.89 12.89 25.68
CA GLN A 56 25.63 12.32 26.99
C GLN A 56 24.26 12.79 27.48
N ILE A 57 23.34 11.85 27.69
CA ILE A 57 22.03 12.14 28.27
C ILE A 57 22.26 12.45 29.75
N VAL A 58 22.22 13.73 30.11
CA VAL A 58 22.25 14.18 31.50
C VAL A 58 20.81 14.18 32.01
N ALA A 59 20.48 13.25 32.90
CA ALA A 59 19.25 13.34 33.66
C ALA A 59 19.31 14.58 34.56
N ALA A 60 18.45 15.57 34.30
CA ALA A 60 18.31 16.72 35.18
C ALA A 60 17.82 16.23 36.55
N ALA A 61 18.69 16.31 37.56
CA ALA A 61 18.32 16.00 38.94
C ALA A 61 17.27 17.01 39.41
N SER A 62 16.03 16.55 39.53
CA SER A 62 14.92 17.34 40.05
C SER A 62 15.06 17.43 41.56
N HIS A 63 15.45 18.60 42.04
CA HIS A 63 15.39 18.93 43.46
C HIS A 63 13.95 19.33 43.82
N VAL A 64 13.42 18.62 44.83
CA VAL A 64 12.53 19.10 45.90
C VAL A 64 11.01 18.94 45.77
N SER A 65 10.45 18.56 46.93
CA SER A 65 9.07 18.58 47.43
C SER A 65 8.10 17.47 46.99
N VAL A 66 7.96 16.49 47.88
CA VAL A 66 6.80 15.59 47.96
C VAL A 66 5.61 16.41 48.46
N GLY A 67 4.78 16.87 47.52
CA GLY A 67 3.39 17.25 47.74
C GLY A 67 2.53 16.36 46.85
N ALA A 68 1.56 15.68 47.45
CA ALA A 68 0.70 14.72 46.78
C ALA A 68 -0.02 15.37 45.59
N GLY A 69 0.37 14.99 44.38
CA GLY A 69 -0.25 15.36 43.12
C GLY A 69 0.24 14.37 42.08
N VAL A 70 -0.68 13.61 41.51
CA VAL A 70 -0.41 12.62 40.45
C VAL A 70 0.33 13.35 39.33
N ARG A 71 1.63 13.07 39.21
CA ARG A 71 2.45 13.61 38.12
C ARG A 71 2.15 12.76 36.90
N ASP A 72 1.49 13.37 35.91
CA ASP A 72 1.46 12.83 34.55
C ASP A 72 2.92 12.65 34.11
N VAL A 73 3.34 11.39 34.10
CA VAL A 73 4.63 10.98 33.55
C VAL A 73 4.57 11.33 32.06
N PRO A 74 5.53 12.08 31.50
CA PRO A 74 5.54 12.30 30.06
C PRO A 74 5.64 10.91 29.43
N ALA A 75 4.59 10.53 28.69
CA ALA A 75 4.57 9.28 27.98
C ALA A 75 5.82 9.23 27.11
N ALA A 76 6.76 8.35 27.47
CA ALA A 76 7.92 8.09 26.63
C ALA A 76 7.37 7.81 25.23
N SER A 77 7.76 8.66 24.27
CA SER A 77 7.52 8.41 22.85
C SER A 77 7.85 6.95 22.62
N ARG A 78 6.83 6.14 22.27
CA ARG A 78 7.01 4.71 22.05
C ARG A 78 8.02 4.63 20.93
N TYR A 79 9.28 4.41 21.27
CA TYR A 79 10.32 4.10 20.33
C TYR A 79 9.77 2.93 19.53
N HIS A 80 9.36 3.17 18.29
CA HIS A 80 8.99 2.09 17.38
C HIS A 80 10.26 1.27 17.21
N THR A 81 10.34 0.16 17.94
CA THR A 81 11.46 -0.79 17.88
C THR A 81 11.52 -1.51 16.52
N ARG A 82 10.52 -1.28 15.66
CA ARG A 82 10.48 -1.75 14.28
C ARG A 82 10.76 -0.59 13.35
N SER A 83 11.75 -0.77 12.47
CA SER A 83 12.00 0.13 11.36
C SER A 83 10.73 0.29 10.53
N ARG A 84 10.32 1.53 10.28
CA ARG A 84 9.25 1.86 9.32
C ARG A 84 9.63 1.59 7.87
N PHE A 85 10.92 1.41 7.60
CA PHE A 85 11.44 1.12 6.27
C PHE A 85 11.40 -0.38 5.99
N LEU A 86 10.85 -0.73 4.83
CA LEU A 86 10.86 -2.09 4.34
C LEU A 86 12.27 -2.47 3.86
N PRO A 87 12.85 -3.57 4.40
CA PRO A 87 14.13 -4.08 3.92
C PRO A 87 14.00 -4.59 2.47
N VAL A 88 15.14 -4.78 1.81
CA VAL A 88 15.19 -5.49 0.52
C VAL A 88 14.63 -6.90 0.72
N GLY A 89 13.73 -7.30 -0.17
CA GLY A 89 13.06 -8.59 -0.15
C GLY A 89 13.82 -9.68 -0.93
N VAL A 90 13.12 -10.77 -1.22
CA VAL A 90 13.68 -11.90 -2.00
C VAL A 90 13.65 -11.66 -3.51
N ALA A 91 12.87 -10.68 -3.99
CA ALA A 91 12.81 -10.31 -5.40
C ALA A 91 14.06 -9.55 -5.87
N SER A 92 14.56 -9.85 -7.06
CA SER A 92 15.53 -8.97 -7.73
C SER A 92 14.85 -7.64 -8.11
N GLU A 93 15.33 -6.53 -7.54
CA GLU A 93 14.81 -5.19 -7.84
C GLU A 93 15.30 -4.61 -9.16
N ARG A 94 16.26 -5.27 -9.82
CA ARG A 94 16.85 -4.79 -11.09
C ARG A 94 15.76 -4.67 -12.16
N GLY A 95 15.54 -3.45 -12.61
CA GLY A 95 14.57 -3.13 -13.66
C GLY A 95 13.11 -3.14 -13.20
N LEU A 96 12.83 -3.36 -11.91
CA LEU A 96 11.48 -3.17 -11.37
C LEU A 96 11.18 -1.68 -11.22
N GLN A 97 9.91 -1.32 -11.37
CA GLN A 97 9.44 0.04 -11.10
C GLN A 97 9.15 0.25 -9.62
N VAL A 98 9.12 1.52 -9.19
CA VAL A 98 9.02 1.92 -7.78
C VAL A 98 7.88 1.21 -7.04
N ARG A 99 6.64 1.20 -7.57
CA ARG A 99 5.53 0.52 -6.87
C ARG A 99 5.65 -1.00 -6.91
N THR A 100 6.27 -1.56 -7.94
CA THR A 100 6.57 -2.99 -8.01
C THR A 100 7.59 -3.39 -6.95
N ILE A 101 8.61 -2.57 -6.71
CA ILE A 101 9.58 -2.76 -5.62
C ILE A 101 8.90 -2.64 -4.26
N LEU A 102 8.08 -1.61 -4.07
CA LEU A 102 7.30 -1.45 -2.83
C LEU A 102 6.48 -2.71 -2.53
N THR A 103 5.75 -3.20 -3.53
CA THR A 103 4.94 -4.43 -3.42
C THR A 103 5.80 -5.64 -3.08
N ALA A 104 6.92 -5.85 -3.79
CA ALA A 104 7.81 -6.99 -3.57
C ALA A 104 8.40 -7.02 -2.15
N ARG A 105 8.87 -5.86 -1.65
CA ARG A 105 9.40 -5.73 -0.30
C ARG A 105 8.31 -5.94 0.76
N ALA A 106 7.13 -5.37 0.53
CA ALA A 106 6.00 -5.50 1.44
C ALA A 106 5.53 -6.96 1.56
N ILE A 107 5.47 -7.69 0.45
CA ILE A 107 5.16 -9.13 0.44
C ILE A 107 6.26 -9.93 1.14
N SER A 108 7.53 -9.65 0.86
CA SER A 108 8.65 -10.35 1.50
C SER A 108 8.68 -10.17 3.02
N ALA A 109 8.30 -8.97 3.51
CA ALA A 109 8.24 -8.68 4.93
C ALA A 109 7.05 -9.34 5.63
N GLU A 110 5.87 -9.33 4.98
CA GLU A 110 4.63 -9.89 5.56
C GLU A 110 4.59 -11.42 5.48
N PHE A 111 5.16 -12.01 4.42
CA PHE A 111 5.12 -13.44 4.15
C PHE A 111 6.54 -14.02 4.09
N PRO A 112 7.25 -14.15 5.23
CA PRO A 112 8.63 -14.65 5.27
C PRO A 112 8.80 -16.11 4.79
N GLN A 113 7.71 -16.86 4.68
CA GLN A 113 7.66 -18.20 4.08
C GLN A 113 7.77 -18.19 2.53
N ILE A 114 7.70 -17.02 1.90
CA ILE A 114 7.98 -16.85 0.47
C ILE A 114 9.48 -16.72 0.29
N HIS A 115 10.05 -17.65 -0.47
CA HIS A 115 11.50 -17.74 -0.67
C HIS A 115 11.95 -17.26 -2.06
N GLU A 116 11.01 -17.09 -2.99
CA GLU A 116 11.30 -16.65 -4.36
C GLU A 116 10.18 -15.75 -4.87
N ILE A 117 10.56 -14.63 -5.48
CA ILE A 117 9.66 -13.76 -6.22
C ILE A 117 10.32 -13.45 -7.56
N GLY A 118 9.69 -13.91 -8.65
CA GLY A 118 10.04 -13.56 -10.02
C GLY A 118 9.67 -12.11 -10.33
N GLY A 119 10.39 -11.50 -11.28
CA GLY A 119 10.20 -10.10 -11.66
C GLY A 119 10.52 -9.88 -13.14
N VAL A 120 11.47 -8.99 -13.43
CA VAL A 120 11.85 -8.65 -14.81
C VAL A 120 12.41 -9.85 -15.56
N ARG A 121 11.80 -10.14 -16.72
CA ARG A 121 12.26 -11.15 -17.68
C ARG A 121 11.65 -10.88 -19.06
N PRO A 122 12.24 -11.40 -20.15
CA PRO A 122 11.57 -11.45 -21.44
C PRO A 122 10.23 -12.18 -21.31
N ASP A 123 9.18 -11.61 -21.88
CA ASP A 123 7.83 -12.15 -21.86
C ASP A 123 7.05 -11.61 -23.07
N PRO A 124 6.04 -12.34 -23.59
CA PRO A 124 5.22 -11.84 -24.71
C PRO A 124 4.37 -10.62 -24.35
N LEU A 125 4.03 -10.48 -23.06
CA LEU A 125 3.23 -9.38 -22.54
C LEU A 125 4.13 -8.38 -21.82
N PRO A 126 3.77 -7.07 -21.79
CA PRO A 126 4.73 -6.04 -21.43
C PRO A 126 5.04 -5.95 -19.94
N TRP A 127 4.27 -6.60 -19.05
CA TRP A 127 4.36 -6.34 -17.62
C TRP A 127 5.69 -6.79 -17.00
N HIS A 128 6.13 -8.03 -17.24
CA HIS A 128 7.45 -8.47 -16.79
C HIS A 128 8.60 -7.70 -17.48
N PRO A 129 8.62 -7.53 -18.82
CA PRO A 129 9.67 -6.78 -19.50
C PRO A 129 9.82 -5.34 -19.03
N LEU A 130 8.73 -4.67 -18.64
CA LEU A 130 8.74 -3.27 -18.17
C LEU A 130 8.81 -3.13 -16.64
N GLY A 131 9.04 -4.23 -15.91
CA GLY A 131 9.18 -4.20 -14.44
C GLY A 131 7.91 -3.84 -13.68
N LEU A 132 6.76 -4.16 -14.25
CA LEU A 132 5.43 -3.91 -13.69
C LEU A 132 4.87 -5.11 -12.92
N ALA A 133 5.41 -6.31 -13.15
CA ALA A 133 4.87 -7.55 -12.61
C ALA A 133 5.83 -8.31 -11.68
N LEU A 134 5.22 -9.07 -10.78
CA LEU A 134 5.85 -10.01 -9.87
C LEU A 134 5.17 -11.38 -9.97
N ASP A 135 5.96 -12.44 -9.90
CA ASP A 135 5.47 -13.82 -9.75
C ASP A 135 5.88 -14.32 -8.36
N VAL A 136 4.95 -14.32 -7.40
CA VAL A 136 5.19 -14.70 -6.00
C VAL A 136 5.04 -16.21 -5.87
N MET A 137 6.16 -16.93 -5.76
CA MET A 137 6.17 -18.39 -5.79
C MET A 137 5.61 -18.98 -4.50
N ILE A 138 4.59 -19.84 -4.61
CA ILE A 138 3.93 -20.43 -3.45
C ILE A 138 4.54 -21.80 -3.14
N PRO A 139 5.08 -22.03 -1.92
CA PRO A 139 5.56 -23.35 -1.51
C PRO A 139 4.39 -24.34 -1.42
N ASP A 140 4.62 -25.58 -1.89
CA ASP A 140 3.64 -26.67 -1.93
C ASP A 140 2.26 -26.21 -2.43
N PRO A 141 2.15 -25.63 -3.63
CA PRO A 141 1.01 -24.81 -4.04
C PRO A 141 -0.29 -25.59 -4.30
N GLN A 142 -0.22 -26.92 -4.34
CA GLN A 142 -1.39 -27.80 -4.41
C GLN A 142 -1.89 -28.26 -3.04
N SER A 143 -1.12 -28.03 -1.98
CA SER A 143 -1.53 -28.32 -0.60
C SER A 143 -2.59 -27.33 -0.12
N ALA A 144 -3.36 -27.71 0.89
CA ALA A 144 -4.31 -26.80 1.52
C ALA A 144 -3.62 -25.55 2.10
N GLN A 145 -2.41 -25.73 2.66
CA GLN A 145 -1.59 -24.66 3.22
C GLN A 145 -1.09 -23.71 2.13
N GLY A 146 -0.57 -24.22 1.01
CA GLY A 146 -0.14 -23.41 -0.13
C GLY A 146 -1.30 -22.64 -0.75
N ILE A 147 -2.46 -23.26 -0.89
CA ILE A 147 -3.68 -22.58 -1.37
C ILE A 147 -4.09 -21.46 -0.41
N ALA A 148 -4.10 -21.72 0.90
CA ALA A 148 -4.41 -20.71 1.91
C ALA A 148 -3.40 -19.55 1.89
N LEU A 149 -2.11 -19.85 1.70
CA LEU A 149 -1.05 -18.85 1.57
C LEU A 149 -1.25 -17.96 0.33
N GLY A 150 -1.48 -18.56 -0.84
CA GLY A 150 -1.76 -17.79 -2.06
C GLY A 150 -3.01 -16.92 -1.91
N ASN A 151 -4.06 -17.43 -1.27
CA ASN A 151 -5.26 -16.65 -0.96
C ASN A 151 -4.95 -15.45 -0.03
N ALA A 152 -4.12 -15.66 0.99
CA ALA A 152 -3.72 -14.61 1.93
C ALA A 152 -2.90 -13.51 1.23
N ILE A 153 -2.00 -13.88 0.31
CA ILE A 153 -1.21 -12.93 -0.47
C ILE A 153 -2.09 -12.10 -1.39
N VAL A 154 -3.03 -12.73 -2.12
CA VAL A 154 -4.01 -11.99 -2.94
C VAL A 154 -4.82 -11.02 -2.07
N ALA A 155 -5.32 -11.48 -0.93
CA ALA A 155 -6.09 -10.65 -0.01
C ALA A 155 -5.27 -9.45 0.49
N TYR A 156 -4.01 -9.66 0.87
CA TYR A 156 -3.11 -8.60 1.33
C TYR A 156 -2.84 -7.56 0.24
N VAL A 157 -2.52 -8.01 -0.98
CA VAL A 157 -2.26 -7.13 -2.12
C VAL A 157 -3.50 -6.31 -2.48
N MET A 158 -4.70 -6.91 -2.47
CA MET A 158 -5.95 -6.22 -2.78
C MET A 158 -6.37 -5.23 -1.67
N GLN A 159 -6.20 -5.60 -0.40
CA GLN A 159 -6.47 -4.69 0.73
C GLN A 159 -5.57 -3.44 0.70
N ASN A 160 -4.35 -3.59 0.17
CA ASN A 160 -3.39 -2.50 0.03
C ASN A 160 -3.31 -1.94 -1.40
N ALA A 161 -4.32 -2.21 -2.24
CA ALA A 161 -4.25 -1.92 -3.67
C ALA A 161 -3.95 -0.45 -4.00
N ASN A 162 -4.52 0.49 -3.24
CA ASN A 162 -4.25 1.92 -3.44
C ASN A 162 -2.78 2.26 -3.15
N ARG A 163 -2.28 1.82 -1.99
CA ARG A 163 -0.90 2.06 -1.54
C ARG A 163 0.13 1.48 -2.51
N PHE A 164 -0.12 0.26 -2.97
CA PHE A 164 0.77 -0.43 -3.91
C PHE A 164 0.53 -0.06 -5.37
N GLY A 165 -0.53 0.68 -5.69
CA GLY A 165 -0.95 0.93 -7.06
C GLY A 165 -1.14 -0.38 -7.84
N ILE A 166 -1.96 -1.29 -7.32
CA ILE A 166 -2.23 -2.59 -7.95
C ILE A 166 -3.16 -2.39 -9.14
N GLN A 167 -2.75 -2.92 -10.29
CA GLN A 167 -3.63 -3.07 -11.44
C GLN A 167 -4.46 -4.36 -11.27
N ASP A 168 -3.78 -5.47 -11.03
CA ASP A 168 -4.41 -6.78 -10.86
C ASP A 168 -3.51 -7.80 -10.16
N ALA A 169 -4.14 -8.90 -9.74
CA ALA A 169 -3.45 -10.13 -9.37
C ALA A 169 -4.17 -11.35 -9.97
N ILE A 170 -3.44 -12.45 -10.19
CA ILE A 170 -3.98 -13.70 -10.72
C ILE A 170 -3.57 -14.84 -9.79
N TRP A 171 -4.56 -15.62 -9.36
CA TRP A 171 -4.33 -16.82 -8.58
C TRP A 171 -5.37 -17.89 -8.91
N ARG A 172 -4.91 -19.08 -9.27
CA ARG A 172 -5.71 -20.29 -9.52
C ARG A 172 -6.94 -20.04 -10.41
N GLY A 173 -6.74 -19.35 -11.52
CA GLY A 173 -7.78 -19.06 -12.51
C GLY A 173 -8.78 -18.01 -12.04
N VAL A 174 -8.40 -17.13 -11.12
CA VAL A 174 -9.20 -15.97 -10.73
C VAL A 174 -8.38 -14.71 -11.00
N TYR A 175 -8.99 -13.77 -11.71
CA TYR A 175 -8.45 -12.45 -12.00
C TYR A 175 -9.02 -11.46 -10.96
N TYR A 176 -8.15 -10.88 -10.15
CA TYR A 176 -8.49 -9.96 -9.09
C TYR A 176 -8.10 -8.54 -9.48
N THR A 177 -9.02 -7.60 -9.34
CA THR A 177 -8.76 -6.17 -9.49
C THR A 177 -9.23 -5.44 -8.25
N PRO A 178 -8.83 -4.16 -8.05
CA PRO A 178 -9.40 -3.34 -6.98
C PRO A 178 -10.94 -3.21 -7.04
N ASN A 179 -11.55 -3.46 -8.19
CA ASN A 179 -13.00 -3.38 -8.39
C ASN A 179 -13.72 -4.73 -8.19
N GLY A 180 -12.99 -5.80 -7.87
CA GLY A 180 -13.56 -7.12 -7.62
C GLY A 180 -12.83 -8.25 -8.35
N ALA A 181 -13.30 -9.48 -8.08
CA ALA A 181 -12.73 -10.70 -8.61
C ALA A 181 -13.63 -11.32 -9.69
N GLN A 182 -13.00 -11.94 -10.69
CA GLN A 182 -13.69 -12.61 -11.80
C GLN A 182 -12.99 -13.94 -12.09
N THR A 183 -13.77 -15.01 -12.27
CA THR A 183 -13.21 -16.27 -12.77
C THR A 183 -12.60 -16.06 -14.15
N SER A 184 -11.40 -16.56 -14.35
CA SER A 184 -10.62 -16.48 -15.57
C SER A 184 -10.13 -17.87 -15.99
N ARG A 185 -9.45 -17.95 -17.14
CA ARG A 185 -8.77 -19.17 -17.61
C ARG A 185 -7.25 -19.01 -17.64
N LEU A 186 -6.73 -18.06 -16.87
CA LEU A 186 -5.32 -17.65 -16.92
C LEU A 186 -4.37 -18.60 -16.16
N GLY A 187 -4.89 -19.61 -15.44
CA GLY A 187 -4.05 -20.55 -14.71
C GLY A 187 -3.47 -19.95 -13.43
N HIS A 188 -2.14 -19.99 -13.27
CA HIS A 188 -1.43 -19.52 -12.06
C HIS A 188 -1.72 -20.39 -10.83
N TYR A 189 -1.36 -21.67 -10.91
CA TYR A 189 -1.64 -22.65 -9.86
C TYR A 189 -0.46 -22.90 -8.92
N ASP A 190 0.70 -22.33 -9.21
CA ASP A 190 1.99 -22.47 -8.52
C ASP A 190 2.54 -21.14 -7.97
N HIS A 191 2.06 -20.00 -8.45
CA HIS A 191 2.43 -18.67 -7.98
C HIS A 191 1.26 -17.68 -8.03
N VAL A 192 1.32 -16.64 -7.21
CA VAL A 192 0.42 -15.46 -7.33
C VAL A 192 1.11 -14.44 -8.24
N HIS A 193 0.51 -14.15 -9.39
CA HIS A 193 0.96 -13.06 -10.23
C HIS A 193 0.38 -11.73 -9.75
N VAL A 194 1.18 -10.68 -9.72
CA VAL A 194 0.77 -9.33 -9.30
C VAL A 194 1.29 -8.32 -10.32
N THR A 195 0.40 -7.52 -10.88
CA THR A 195 0.76 -6.38 -11.75
C THR A 195 0.45 -5.07 -11.05
N THR A 196 1.43 -4.16 -11.06
CA THR A 196 1.27 -2.78 -10.57
C THR A 196 1.10 -1.80 -11.71
N THR A 197 0.64 -0.58 -11.39
CA THR A 197 0.60 0.55 -12.32
C THR A 197 1.97 1.18 -12.56
N GLY A 198 3.06 0.64 -11.98
CA GLY A 198 4.43 1.13 -12.17
C GLY A 198 4.82 2.28 -11.23
N GLY A 199 5.05 3.48 -11.77
CA GLY A 199 5.57 4.62 -10.99
C GLY A 199 6.98 5.05 -11.39
N GLY A 200 7.48 4.56 -12.53
CA GLY A 200 8.80 4.89 -13.04
C GLY A 200 9.89 4.01 -12.46
N TYR A 201 11.09 4.13 -13.02
CA TYR A 201 12.26 3.43 -12.51
C TYR A 201 12.86 4.21 -11.33
N PRO A 202 13.36 3.52 -10.30
CA PRO A 202 14.01 4.17 -9.17
C PRO A 202 15.18 5.04 -9.58
N THR A 203 15.30 6.19 -8.95
CA THR A 203 16.42 7.13 -9.05
C THR A 203 17.44 6.94 -7.92
N GLY A 204 17.10 6.12 -6.92
CA GLY A 204 17.91 5.88 -5.72
C GLY A 204 17.56 6.79 -4.54
N GLN A 205 16.58 7.70 -4.71
CA GLN A 205 16.08 8.59 -3.66
C GLN A 205 14.80 8.05 -3.00
N GLU A 206 14.26 6.93 -3.50
CA GLU A 206 13.01 6.37 -3.03
C GLU A 206 13.14 5.74 -1.64
N SER A 207 12.11 5.97 -0.81
CA SER A 207 11.97 5.35 0.50
C SER A 207 10.74 4.43 0.50
N TYR A 208 10.97 3.16 0.83
CA TYR A 208 9.90 2.15 0.89
C TYR A 208 9.44 1.97 2.33
N LEU A 209 8.21 2.37 2.63
CA LEU A 209 7.63 2.36 3.99
C LEU A 209 6.65 1.21 4.16
N ALA A 210 6.55 0.68 5.38
CA ALA A 210 5.69 -0.45 5.75
C ALA A 210 4.19 -0.08 5.90
N ASP A 211 3.87 1.22 6.01
CA ASP A 211 2.53 1.77 6.27
C ASP A 211 2.50 3.28 5.98
#